data_AF-A0A6L9SHI2-F1
#
_entry.id   AF-A0A6L9SHI2-F1
#
_cell.length_a   1.000
_cell.length_b   1.000
_cell.length_c   1.000
_cell.angle_alpha   90.00
_cell.angle_beta   90.00
_cell.angle_gamma   90.00
#
_symmetry.space_group_name_H-M   'P 1'
#
loop_
_entity.id
_entity.type
_entity.pdbx_description
1 polymer ?
#
loop_
_entity_poly.entity_id
_entity_poly.type
_entity_poly.pdbx_seq_one_letter_code
_entity_poly.pdbx_strand_id
1 'polypeptide(L)'
;MPPARHQRGAQGARSNDTIPEPADHAIGRSRGGLTTKIHALVNATVRPVALLLSAGQAGDNPYLAPLLDTLNQAGNRPEHLLADKAYSHPSTRRELRRRRV
;
A
#
# COMPACT_ATOMS: atom_id res chain seq x y z
N MET A 1 -11.83 4.64 -45.66
CA MET A 1 -11.30 4.12 -44.37
C MET A 1 -12.23 4.58 -43.25
N PRO A 2 -13.03 3.72 -42.62
CA PRO A 2 -13.79 4.11 -41.43
C PRO A 2 -12.85 4.22 -40.21
N PRO A 3 -13.10 5.14 -39.26
CA PRO A 3 -12.27 5.31 -38.07
C PRO A 3 -12.40 4.10 -37.12
N ALA A 4 -11.28 3.75 -36.48
CA ALA A 4 -11.20 2.65 -35.53
C ALA A 4 -12.14 2.87 -34.33
N ARG A 5 -13.06 1.92 -34.11
CA ARG A 5 -14.00 1.92 -33.00
C ARG A 5 -13.25 1.56 -31.71
N HIS A 6 -13.04 2.54 -30.83
CA HIS A 6 -12.54 2.30 -29.48
C HIS A 6 -13.55 1.40 -28.73
N GLN A 7 -13.20 0.12 -28.53
CA GLN A 7 -14.01 -0.77 -27.70
C GLN A 7 -13.88 -0.30 -26.25
N ARG A 8 -14.99 0.14 -25.64
CA ARG A 8 -15.04 0.35 -24.19
C ARG A 8 -14.85 -1.01 -23.54
N GLY A 9 -13.73 -1.22 -22.84
CA GLY A 9 -13.53 -2.41 -22.03
C GLY A 9 -14.65 -2.56 -21.01
N ALA A 10 -15.01 -3.80 -20.67
CA ALA A 10 -16.05 -4.09 -19.70
C ALA A 10 -15.75 -3.39 -18.35
N GLN A 11 -16.56 -2.39 -18.02
CA GLN A 11 -16.49 -1.72 -16.73
C GLN A 11 -17.13 -2.67 -15.71
N GLY A 12 -16.36 -3.15 -14.73
CA GLY A 12 -16.92 -4.05 -13.72
C GLY A 12 -17.88 -3.34 -12.78
N ALA A 13 -18.59 -4.14 -12.00
CA ALA A 13 -19.60 -3.66 -11.06
C ALA A 13 -19.05 -2.52 -10.20
N ARG A 14 -19.87 -1.47 -10.07
CA ARG A 14 -19.62 -0.40 -9.10
C ARG A 14 -19.80 -1.00 -7.70
N SER A 15 -19.01 -0.54 -6.73
CA SER A 15 -19.21 -0.91 -5.32
C SER A 15 -20.64 -0.55 -4.92
N ASN A 16 -21.33 -1.49 -4.29
CA ASN A 16 -22.70 -1.32 -3.81
C ASN A 16 -22.74 -0.70 -2.39
N ASP A 17 -21.57 -0.52 -1.78
CA ASP A 17 -21.45 0.11 -0.47
C ASP A 17 -21.57 1.62 -0.68
N THR A 18 -22.66 2.22 -0.21
CA THR A 18 -22.92 3.66 -0.40
C THR A 18 -22.54 4.48 0.82
N ILE A 19 -22.43 3.86 1.99
CA ILE A 19 -22.07 4.50 3.25
C ILE A 19 -20.59 4.91 3.21
N PRO A 20 -20.25 6.19 3.44
CA PRO A 20 -18.87 6.63 3.57
C PRO A 20 -18.23 5.96 4.80
N GLU A 21 -17.08 5.30 4.61
CA GLU A 21 -16.29 4.77 5.73
C GLU A 21 -15.36 5.86 6.27
N PRO A 22 -15.31 6.09 7.59
CA PRO A 22 -14.32 6.95 8.22
C PRO A 22 -12.88 6.55 7.87
N ALA A 23 -12.02 7.54 7.69
CA ALA A 23 -10.65 7.32 7.21
C ALA A 23 -9.77 6.55 8.21
N ASP A 24 -10.07 6.63 9.50
CA ASP A 24 -9.36 5.99 10.60
C ASP A 24 -9.74 4.53 10.82
N HIS A 25 -10.82 4.04 10.20
CA HIS A 25 -11.20 2.63 10.25
C HIS A 25 -10.31 1.73 9.38
N ALA A 26 -9.56 2.31 8.43
CA ALA A 26 -8.77 1.57 7.44
C ALA A 26 -9.61 0.60 6.59
N ILE A 27 -10.90 0.89 6.38
CA ILE A 27 -11.80 0.15 5.50
C ILE A 27 -11.96 0.93 4.20
N GLY A 28 -11.91 0.23 3.08
CA GLY A 28 -11.88 0.80 1.75
C GLY A 28 -12.75 0.08 0.73
N ARG A 29 -13.14 0.77 -0.34
CA ARG A 29 -13.97 0.20 -1.41
C ARG A 29 -13.10 -0.36 -2.52
N SER A 30 -13.27 -1.65 -2.79
CA SER A 30 -12.69 -2.32 -3.95
C SER A 30 -13.80 -2.87 -4.87
N ARG A 31 -13.42 -3.45 -6.02
CA ARG A 31 -14.39 -4.14 -6.91
C ARG A 31 -15.02 -5.37 -6.26
N GLY A 32 -14.39 -5.93 -5.23
CA GLY A 32 -14.90 -7.08 -4.47
C GLY A 32 -15.70 -6.69 -3.21
N GLY A 33 -16.00 -5.41 -3.01
CA GLY A 33 -16.63 -4.89 -1.79
C GLY A 33 -15.62 -4.22 -0.85
N LEU A 34 -15.99 -4.09 0.43
CA LEU A 34 -15.18 -3.49 1.48
C LEU A 34 -13.94 -4.33 1.80
N THR A 35 -12.77 -3.70 1.80
CA THR A 35 -11.48 -4.35 2.04
C THR A 35 -10.53 -3.46 2.83
N THR A 36 -9.57 -4.11 3.49
CA THR A 36 -8.45 -3.50 4.22
C THR A 36 -7.15 -4.06 3.67
N LYS A 37 -6.09 -3.24 3.69
CA LYS A 37 -4.72 -3.67 3.45
C LYS A 37 -3.94 -3.71 4.75
N ILE A 38 -3.11 -4.75 4.90
CA ILE A 38 -2.15 -4.89 5.99
C ILE A 38 -0.75 -4.67 5.40
N HIS A 39 -0.10 -3.58 5.79
CA HIS A 39 1.30 -3.33 5.49
C HIS A 39 2.13 -3.88 6.64
N ALA A 40 2.96 -4.89 6.37
CA ALA A 40 3.75 -5.57 7.39
C ALA A 40 5.24 -5.44 7.11
N LEU A 41 6.00 -5.08 8.14
CA LEU A 41 7.45 -5.25 8.16
C LEU A 41 7.76 -6.52 8.94
N VAL A 42 8.54 -7.39 8.35
CA VAL A 42 8.93 -8.67 8.96
C VAL A 42 10.44 -8.75 9.07
N ASN A 43 10.93 -9.33 10.16
CA ASN A 43 12.35 -9.61 10.33
C ASN A 43 12.77 -10.90 9.60
N ALA A 44 14.05 -11.23 9.63
CA ALA A 44 14.61 -12.43 8.97
C ALA A 44 14.02 -13.76 9.48
N THR A 45 13.40 -13.77 10.66
CA THR A 45 12.71 -14.94 11.24
C THR A 45 11.21 -14.96 10.94
N VAL A 46 10.74 -14.15 9.98
CA VAL A 46 9.32 -14.04 9.57
C VAL A 46 8.41 -13.56 10.70
N ARG A 47 8.95 -12.82 11.67
CA ARG A 47 8.17 -12.19 12.75
C ARG A 47 7.79 -10.77 12.34
N PRO A 48 6.50 -10.40 12.34
CA PRO A 48 6.09 -9.01 12.18
C PRO A 48 6.70 -8.13 13.27
N VAL A 49 7.35 -7.04 12.86
CA VAL A 49 7.97 -6.03 13.76
C VAL A 49 7.27 -4.67 13.68
N ALA A 50 6.52 -4.42 12.60
CA ALA A 50 5.64 -3.27 12.46
C ALA A 50 4.45 -3.63 11.56
N LEU A 51 3.27 -3.09 11.88
CA LEU A 51 2.04 -3.26 11.12
C LEU A 51 1.35 -1.91 10.95
N LEU A 52 0.84 -1.64 9.76
CA LEU A 52 -0.04 -0.51 9.49
C LEU A 52 -1.24 -0.99 8.67
N LEU A 53 -2.41 -0.44 8.96
CA LEU A 53 -3.62 -0.71 8.22
C LEU A 53 -3.94 0.46 7.29
N SER A 54 -4.50 0.14 6.13
CA SER A 54 -5.05 1.14 5.23
C SER A 54 -6.32 0.65 4.55
N ALA A 55 -7.13 1.59 4.07
CA ALA A 55 -8.26 1.29 3.21
C ALA A 55 -7.82 0.48 1.99
N GLY A 56 -8.56 -0.55 1.59
CA GLY A 56 -8.11 -1.52 0.60
C GLY A 56 -7.73 -0.96 -0.79
N GLN A 57 -8.31 0.16 -1.21
CA GLN A 57 -7.93 0.85 -2.45
C GLN A 57 -6.68 1.73 -2.34
N ALA A 58 -6.14 1.93 -1.13
CA ALA A 58 -4.98 2.78 -0.92
C ALA A 58 -3.76 2.21 -1.66
N GLY A 59 -2.94 3.08 -2.23
CA GLY A 59 -1.66 2.68 -2.81
C GLY A 59 -0.70 2.23 -1.72
N ASP A 60 0.17 1.27 -2.02
CA ASP A 60 1.11 0.73 -1.02
C ASP A 60 2.25 1.70 -0.73
N ASN A 61 2.75 2.37 -1.77
CA ASN A 61 3.94 3.20 -1.74
C ASN A 61 3.99 4.25 -0.59
N PRO A 62 2.90 4.99 -0.28
CA PRO A 62 2.90 5.96 0.82
C PRO A 62 3.11 5.34 2.21
N TYR A 63 2.85 4.05 2.39
CA TYR A 63 2.89 3.39 3.70
C TYR A 63 4.26 2.86 4.09
N LEU A 64 5.26 2.84 3.18
CA LEU A 64 6.60 2.34 3.53
C LEU A 64 7.31 3.24 4.54
N ALA A 65 7.31 4.56 4.33
CA ALA A 65 8.01 5.48 5.21
C ALA A 65 7.43 5.46 6.64
N PRO A 66 6.09 5.54 6.83
CA PRO A 66 5.48 5.35 8.15
C PRO A 66 5.82 4.01 8.80
N LEU A 67 5.86 2.92 8.04
CA LEU A 67 6.21 1.60 8.56
C LEU A 67 7.65 1.55 9.10
N LEU A 68 8.58 2.18 8.40
CA LEU A 68 9.97 2.33 8.84
C LEU A 68 10.11 3.30 10.02
N ASP A 69 9.26 4.33 10.10
CA ASP A 69 9.21 5.24 11.26
C ASP A 69 8.81 4.48 12.52
N THR A 70 7.81 3.60 12.45
CA THR A 70 7.43 2.72 13.57
C THR A 70 8.59 1.84 14.03
N LEU A 71 9.35 1.26 13.10
CA LEU A 71 10.52 0.45 13.45
C LEU A 71 11.64 1.28 14.09
N ASN A 72 11.92 2.48 13.56
CA ASN A 72 12.92 3.40 14.09
C ASN A 72 12.57 3.88 15.50
N GLN A 73 11.29 4.14 15.78
CA GLN A 73 10.82 4.52 17.12
C GLN A 73 11.04 3.39 18.15
N ALA A 74 11.03 2.13 17.71
CA ALA A 74 11.39 0.98 18.54
C ALA A 74 12.92 0.78 18.66
N GLY A 75 13.73 1.75 18.22
CA GLY A 75 15.20 1.71 18.31
C GLY A 75 15.87 0.80 17.28
N ASN A 76 15.14 0.33 16.27
CA ASN A 76 15.65 -0.58 15.25
C ASN A 76 15.71 0.13 13.89
N ARG A 77 16.80 -0.05 13.14
CA ARG A 77 16.93 0.48 11.79
C ARG A 77 17.47 -0.60 10.86
N PRO A 78 16.78 -0.94 9.77
CA PRO A 78 17.25 -1.97 8.85
C PRO A 78 18.43 -1.43 8.02
N GLU A 79 19.38 -2.30 7.73
CA GLU A 79 20.46 -2.00 6.76
C GLU A 79 20.05 -2.37 5.33
N HIS A 80 19.15 -3.35 5.20
CA HIS A 80 18.62 -3.85 3.94
C HIS A 80 17.12 -4.10 4.07
N LEU A 81 16.40 -3.89 2.97
CA LEU A 81 14.96 -4.09 2.90
C LEU A 81 14.60 -4.84 1.61
N LEU A 82 13.90 -5.96 1.76
CA LEU A 82 13.17 -6.61 0.68
C LEU A 82 11.72 -6.14 0.72
N ALA A 83 11.20 -5.72 -0.43
CA ALA A 83 9.85 -5.18 -0.53
C ALA A 83 9.22 -5.54 -1.88
N ASP A 84 7.88 -5.51 -1.91
CA ASP A 84 7.11 -5.68 -3.14
C ASP A 84 7.43 -4.59 -4.18
N LYS A 85 7.21 -4.90 -5.46
CA LYS A 85 7.38 -3.96 -6.58
C LYS A 85 6.55 -2.69 -6.41
N ALA A 86 5.39 -2.74 -5.76
CA ALA A 86 4.57 -1.56 -5.45
C ALA A 86 5.31 -0.49 -4.64
N TYR A 87 6.37 -0.88 -3.90
CA TYR A 87 7.25 0.04 -3.14
C TYR A 87 8.47 0.53 -3.93
N SER A 88 8.66 0.10 -5.19
CA SER A 88 9.86 0.42 -5.98
C SER A 88 9.87 1.83 -6.60
N HIS A 89 8.92 2.70 -6.23
CA HIS A 89 8.78 4.04 -6.80
C HIS A 89 10.03 4.92 -6.54
N PRO A 90 10.44 5.82 -7.46
CA PRO A 90 11.63 6.66 -7.28
C PRO A 90 11.64 7.49 -6.00
N SER A 91 10.48 7.98 -5.55
CA SER A 91 10.35 8.71 -4.28
C SER A 91 10.75 7.85 -3.07
N THR A 92 10.35 6.58 -3.09
CA THR A 92 10.61 5.61 -2.04
C THR A 92 12.07 5.19 -2.05
N ARG A 93 12.63 4.97 -3.24
CA ARG A 93 14.08 4.72 -3.39
C ARG A 93 14.92 5.89 -2.89
N ARG A 94 14.49 7.14 -3.11
CA ARG A 94 15.16 8.33 -2.56
C ARG A 94 15.08 8.37 -1.03
N GLU A 95 13.93 8.01 -0.48
CA GLU A 95 13.72 7.95 0.96
C GLU A 95 14.59 6.89 1.64
N LEU A 96 14.64 5.67 1.08
CA LEU A 96 15.51 4.60 1.57
C LEU A 96 16.99 5.00 1.57
N ARG A 97 17.46 5.65 0.49
CA ARG A 97 18.83 6.18 0.42
C ARG A 97 19.13 7.22 1.50
N ARG A 98 18.19 8.15 1.77
CA ARG A 98 18.33 9.14 2.86
C ARG A 98 18.42 8.46 4.21
N ARG A 99 17.64 7.40 4.39
CA ARG A 99 17.64 6.55 5.59
C ARG A 99 18.77 5.53 5.61
N ARG A 100 19.68 5.52 4.63
CA ARG A 100 20.76 4.53 4.40
C ARG A 100 20.30 3.09 4.65
N VAL A 101 19.24 2.70 3.95
CA VAL A 101 18.69 1.34 3.79
C VAL A 101 18.85 0.92 2.33
#